data_AF-A6Q3T6-F1
#
_entry.id   AF-A6Q3T6-F1
#
_cell.length_a   1.000
_cell.length_b   1.000
_cell.length_c   1.000
_cell.angle_alpha   90.00
_cell.angle_beta   90.00
_cell.angle_gamma   90.00
#
_symmetry.space_group_name_H-M   'P 1'
#
loop_
_entity.id
_entity.type
_entity.pdbx_description
1 polymer ?
#
loop_
_entity_poly.entity_id
_entity_poly.type
_entity_poly.pdbx_seq_one_letter_code
_entity_poly.pdbx_strand_id
1 'polypeptide(L)'
;MLRWIDITYMMLLGVTLGLVVTLGAFVAPVVFHANSYIGENLLNHFQMGLVMTAIFVKSNYLLNTTAIAIIVRESYDYKRFIRDRIVLPSAATAVLMIFLFTLYYTKQIVAFQAKGSSVINDPLFQSLHKASEIDFGLLGFSLLLLLGRRLYLQCKG
;
A
#
# COMPACT_ATOMS: atom_id res chain seq x y z
N MET A 1 25.57 -9.65 12.60
CA MET A 1 25.18 -8.47 11.80
C MET A 1 23.96 -8.75 10.91
N LEU A 2 23.93 -9.84 10.11
CA LEU A 2 22.75 -10.18 9.28
C LEU A 2 21.44 -10.34 10.06
N ARG A 3 21.46 -10.96 11.24
CA ARG A 3 20.24 -11.22 12.04
C ARG A 3 19.47 -9.95 12.41
N TRP A 4 20.18 -8.86 12.75
CA TRP A 4 19.54 -7.58 13.06
C TRP A 4 18.93 -6.90 11.83
N ILE A 5 19.57 -7.06 10.67
CA ILE A 5 19.05 -6.57 9.39
C ILE A 5 17.76 -7.32 9.03
N ASP A 6 17.74 -8.64 9.21
CA ASP A 6 16.58 -9.48 8.94
C ASP A 6 15.40 -9.14 9.88
N ILE A 7 15.66 -8.95 11.18
CA ILE A 7 14.63 -8.51 12.14
C ILE A 7 14.05 -7.15 11.73
N THR A 8 14.92 -6.18 11.45
CA THR A 8 14.50 -4.83 11.05
C THR A 8 13.68 -4.85 9.75
N TYR A 9 14.11 -5.67 8.78
CA TYR A 9 13.41 -5.86 7.53
C TYR A 9 12.00 -6.45 7.74
N MET A 10 11.87 -7.50 8.56
CA MET A 10 10.56 -8.09 8.85
C MET A 10 9.66 -7.14 9.64
N MET A 11 10.20 -6.36 10.57
CA MET A 11 9.45 -5.32 11.27
C MET A 11 8.92 -4.29 10.28
N LEU A 12 9.74 -3.83 9.32
CA LEU A 12 9.30 -2.91 8.28
C LEU A 12 8.19 -3.49 7.41
N LEU A 13 8.31 -4.76 6.99
CA LEU A 13 7.24 -5.46 6.26
C LEU A 13 5.94 -5.53 7.08
N GLY A 14 6.05 -5.89 8.36
CA GLY A 14 4.90 -5.98 9.26
C GLY A 14 4.21 -4.63 9.50
N VAL A 15 4.98 -3.57 9.73
CA VAL A 15 4.47 -2.20 9.87
C VAL A 15 3.77 -1.75 8.58
N THR A 16 4.36 -2.06 7.42
CA THR A 16 3.77 -1.69 6.12
C THR A 16 2.48 -2.46 5.85
N LEU A 17 2.45 -3.77 6.15
CA LEU A 17 1.24 -4.57 6.05
C LEU A 17 0.15 -4.04 7.00
N GLY A 18 0.52 -3.71 8.24
CA GLY A 18 -0.37 -3.08 9.22
C GLY A 18 -0.97 -1.78 8.68
N LEU A 19 -0.14 -0.91 8.10
CA LEU A 19 -0.59 0.32 7.44
C LEU A 19 -1.61 0.03 6.33
N VAL A 20 -1.33 -0.92 5.43
CA VAL A 20 -2.25 -1.28 4.33
C VAL A 20 -3.60 -1.73 4.90
N VAL A 21 -3.60 -2.60 5.91
CA VAL A 21 -4.83 -3.06 6.56
C VAL A 21 -5.54 -1.90 7.25
N THR A 22 -4.84 -1.03 7.97
CA THR A 22 -5.41 0.15 8.61
C THR A 22 -6.07 1.08 7.60
N LEU A 23 -5.39 1.38 6.49
CA LEU A 23 -5.92 2.27 5.44
C LEU A 23 -7.17 1.70 4.79
N GLY A 24 -7.15 0.42 4.42
CA GLY A 24 -8.28 -0.22 3.73
C GLY A 24 -9.46 -0.55 4.65
N ALA A 25 -9.21 -1.23 5.77
CA ALA A 25 -10.27 -1.79 6.61
C ALA A 25 -10.81 -0.81 7.67
N PHE A 26 -10.02 0.21 8.06
CA PHE A 26 -10.39 1.12 9.14
C PHE A 26 -10.55 2.56 8.67
N VAL A 27 -9.54 3.13 8.01
CA VAL A 27 -9.58 4.55 7.60
C VAL A 27 -10.65 4.79 6.55
N ALA A 28 -10.74 3.95 5.52
CA ALA A 28 -11.75 4.12 4.47
C ALA A 28 -13.19 4.20 5.03
N PRO A 29 -13.70 3.24 5.83
CA PRO A 29 -15.05 3.34 6.36
C PRO A 29 -15.21 4.53 7.33
N VAL A 30 -14.22 4.86 8.15
CA VAL A 30 -14.29 6.00 9.07
C VAL A 30 -14.41 7.32 8.30
N VAL A 31 -13.63 7.49 7.23
CA VAL A 31 -13.65 8.73 6.42
C VAL A 31 -14.96 8.86 5.63
N PHE A 32 -15.42 7.79 4.97
CA PHE A 32 -16.63 7.84 4.15
C PHE A 32 -17.93 7.84 4.97
N HIS A 33 -17.89 7.42 6.24
CA HIS A 33 -19.01 7.52 7.18
C HIS A 33 -18.82 8.66 8.20
N ALA A 34 -17.90 9.61 7.97
CA ALA A 34 -17.57 10.64 8.94
C ALA A 34 -18.81 11.39 9.48
N ASN A 35 -19.80 11.67 8.63
CA ASN A 35 -21.03 12.38 9.00
C ASN A 35 -21.83 11.69 10.13
N SER A 36 -21.72 10.37 10.32
CA SER A 36 -22.37 9.69 11.45
C SER A 36 -21.72 9.99 12.80
N TYR A 37 -20.47 10.46 12.81
CA TYR A 37 -19.69 10.74 14.01
C TYR A 37 -19.62 12.23 14.36
N ILE A 38 -19.56 13.11 13.36
CA ILE A 38 -19.32 14.55 13.56
C ILE A 38 -20.57 15.44 13.34
N GLY A 39 -21.67 14.87 12.84
CA GLY A 39 -22.92 15.57 12.54
C GLY A 39 -23.32 15.50 11.07
N GLU A 40 -24.63 15.57 10.79
CA GLU A 40 -25.17 15.44 9.44
C GLU A 40 -24.71 16.59 8.51
N ASN A 41 -24.36 16.25 7.26
CA ASN A 41 -24.06 17.17 6.15
C ASN A 41 -22.84 18.10 6.30
N LEU A 42 -21.87 17.79 7.18
CA LEU A 42 -20.62 18.56 7.28
C LEU A 42 -19.67 18.33 6.10
N LEU A 43 -19.55 17.09 5.63
CA LEU A 43 -18.70 16.73 4.50
C LEU A 43 -19.54 16.10 3.39
N ASN A 44 -19.34 16.55 2.16
CA ASN A 44 -19.81 15.85 0.98
C ASN A 44 -18.84 14.71 0.60
N HIS A 45 -19.30 13.78 -0.25
CA HIS A 45 -18.51 12.61 -0.67
C HIS A 45 -17.17 13.00 -1.35
N PHE A 46 -17.14 14.13 -2.06
CA PHE A 46 -15.92 14.66 -2.68
C PHE A 46 -14.88 15.08 -1.63
N GLN A 47 -15.30 15.82 -0.61
CA GLN A 47 -14.45 16.28 0.48
C GLN A 47 -13.90 15.11 1.30
N MET A 48 -14.70 14.06 1.54
CA MET A 48 -14.23 12.82 2.15
C MET A 48 -13.13 12.17 1.30
N GLY A 49 -13.31 12.13 -0.02
CA GLY A 49 -12.30 11.67 -0.96
C GLY A 49 -10.98 12.46 -0.88
N LEU A 50 -11.05 13.79 -0.74
CA LEU A 50 -9.84 14.62 -0.56
C LEU A 50 -9.10 14.27 0.73
N VAL A 51 -9.82 14.05 1.83
CA VAL A 51 -9.22 13.64 3.12
C VAL A 51 -8.55 12.28 2.98
N MET A 52 -9.22 11.29 2.36
CA MET A 52 -8.66 9.97 2.13
C MET A 52 -7.38 10.04 1.29
N THR A 53 -7.38 10.81 0.20
CA THR A 53 -6.22 11.00 -0.66
C THR A 53 -5.06 11.66 0.10
N ALA A 54 -5.32 12.64 0.96
CA ALA A 54 -4.28 13.26 1.78
C ALA A 54 -3.58 12.26 2.72
N ILE A 55 -4.34 11.31 3.29
CA ILE A 55 -3.79 10.23 4.12
C ILE A 55 -2.92 9.30 3.26
N PHE A 56 -3.37 8.91 2.07
CA PHE A 56 -2.58 8.08 1.16
C PHE A 56 -1.30 8.76 0.70
N VAL A 57 -1.34 10.05 0.34
CA VAL A 57 -0.14 10.82 -0.06
C VAL A 57 0.92 10.80 1.05
N LYS A 58 0.52 10.95 2.32
CA LYS A 58 1.45 10.83 3.46
C LYS A 58 1.95 9.40 3.66
N SER A 59 1.09 8.42 3.45
CA SER A 59 1.43 6.99 3.58
C SER A 59 2.41 6.53 2.50
N ASN A 60 2.46 7.20 1.34
CA ASN A 60 3.36 6.87 0.23
C ASN A 60 4.85 6.94 0.62
N TYR A 61 5.24 7.77 1.60
CA TYR A 61 6.62 7.81 2.07
C TYR A 61 7.06 6.47 2.67
N LEU A 62 6.22 5.86 3.51
CA LEU A 62 6.49 4.56 4.10
C LEU A 62 6.45 3.46 3.03
N LEU A 63 5.43 3.47 2.15
CA LEU A 63 5.33 2.51 1.05
C LEU A 63 6.60 2.51 0.17
N ASN A 64 7.03 3.68 -0.30
CA ASN A 64 8.23 3.80 -1.14
C ASN A 64 9.51 3.38 -0.40
N THR A 65 9.63 3.72 0.88
CA THR A 65 10.75 3.27 1.71
C THR A 65 10.78 1.75 1.80
N THR A 66 9.62 1.11 1.99
CA THR A 66 9.49 -0.35 2.04
C THR A 66 9.81 -0.99 0.69
N ALA A 67 9.36 -0.43 -0.43
CA ALA A 67 9.73 -0.93 -1.76
C ALA A 67 11.25 -0.93 -1.97
N ILE A 68 11.92 0.17 -1.62
CA ILE A 68 13.39 0.26 -1.71
C ILE A 68 14.04 -0.81 -0.81
N ALA A 69 13.56 -0.98 0.43
CA ALA A 69 14.08 -1.98 1.35
C ALA A 69 13.90 -3.42 0.81
N ILE A 70 12.73 -3.73 0.22
CA ILE A 70 12.47 -5.02 -0.45
C ILE A 70 13.46 -5.21 -1.59
N ILE A 71 13.62 -4.24 -2.49
CA ILE A 71 14.56 -4.34 -3.61
C ILE A 71 15.97 -4.64 -3.10
N VAL A 72 16.46 -3.87 -2.13
CA VAL A 72 17.82 -4.04 -1.59
C VAL A 72 18.01 -5.41 -0.96
N ARG A 73 17.10 -5.80 -0.06
CA ARG A 73 17.22 -7.05 0.71
C ARG A 73 17.08 -8.29 -0.17
N GLU A 74 16.10 -8.28 -1.07
CA GLU A 74 15.78 -9.42 -1.92
C GLU A 74 16.79 -9.57 -3.06
N SER A 75 17.29 -8.45 -3.61
CA SER A 75 18.38 -8.50 -4.59
C SER A 75 19.69 -9.02 -3.97
N TYR A 76 19.94 -8.72 -2.69
CA TYR A 76 21.11 -9.26 -1.98
C TYR A 76 21.05 -10.79 -1.85
N ASP A 77 19.91 -11.37 -1.47
CA ASP A 77 19.75 -12.82 -1.41
C ASP A 77 19.81 -13.47 -2.79
N TYR A 78 19.22 -12.83 -3.79
CA TYR A 78 19.28 -13.30 -5.18
C TYR A 78 20.72 -13.41 -5.68
N LYS A 79 21.57 -12.42 -5.39
CA LYS A 79 23.01 -12.44 -5.73
C LYS A 79 23.78 -13.55 -5.03
N ARG A 80 23.33 -14.00 -3.86
CA ARG A 80 23.93 -15.13 -3.12
C ARG A 80 23.37 -16.49 -3.52
N PHE A 81 22.58 -16.56 -4.59
CA PHE A 81 21.91 -17.77 -5.06
C PHE A 81 20.95 -18.39 -4.03
N ILE A 82 20.51 -17.61 -3.03
CA ILE A 82 19.45 -18.00 -2.11
C ILE A 82 18.13 -17.70 -2.80
N ARG A 83 17.55 -18.72 -3.44
CA ARG A 83 16.35 -18.58 -4.28
C ARG A 83 15.20 -19.33 -3.65
N ASP A 84 14.19 -18.60 -3.21
CA ASP A 84 12.91 -19.15 -2.79
C ASP A 84 11.82 -18.82 -3.81
N ARG A 85 11.03 -19.83 -4.18
CA ARG A 85 10.00 -19.74 -5.22
C ARG A 85 8.81 -18.86 -4.84
N ILE A 86 8.65 -18.52 -3.56
CA ILE A 86 7.55 -17.70 -3.05
C ILE A 86 8.06 -16.29 -2.74
N VAL A 87 9.24 -16.17 -2.12
CA VAL A 87 9.82 -14.86 -1.75
C VAL A 87 10.00 -13.97 -2.97
N LEU A 88 10.64 -14.44 -4.05
CA LEU A 88 10.96 -13.56 -5.19
C LEU A 88 9.70 -13.04 -5.92
N PRO A 89 8.69 -13.88 -6.25
CA PRO A 89 7.46 -13.37 -6.86
C PRO A 89 6.67 -12.45 -5.92
N SER A 90 6.55 -12.78 -4.63
CA SER A 90 5.83 -11.93 -3.68
C SER A 90 6.51 -10.57 -3.48
N ALA A 91 7.85 -10.54 -3.41
CA ALA A 91 8.62 -9.32 -3.38
C ALA A 91 8.47 -8.46 -4.64
N ALA A 92 8.57 -9.09 -5.82
CA ALA A 92 8.39 -8.39 -7.09
C ALA A 92 6.99 -7.79 -7.21
N THR A 93 5.96 -8.56 -6.89
CA THR A 93 4.57 -8.08 -6.87
C THR A 93 4.41 -6.92 -5.88
N ALA A 94 4.88 -7.05 -4.65
CA ALA A 94 4.76 -5.98 -3.64
C ALA A 94 5.41 -4.67 -4.11
N VAL A 95 6.61 -4.73 -4.68
CA VAL A 95 7.31 -3.56 -5.22
C VAL A 95 6.55 -2.94 -6.39
N LEU A 96 6.07 -3.77 -7.33
CA LEU A 96 5.31 -3.29 -8.49
C LEU A 96 4.02 -2.60 -8.05
N MET A 97 3.25 -3.19 -7.13
CA MET A 97 2.01 -2.59 -6.63
C MET A 97 2.30 -1.31 -5.84
N ILE A 98 3.35 -1.26 -5.00
CA ILE A 98 3.75 -0.03 -4.32
C ILE A 98 4.02 1.10 -5.32
N PHE A 99 4.82 0.85 -6.35
CA PHE A 99 5.14 1.89 -7.33
C PHE A 99 3.94 2.27 -8.18
N LEU A 100 3.10 1.31 -8.56
CA LEU A 100 1.87 1.60 -9.29
C LEU A 100 0.93 2.47 -8.44
N PHE A 101 0.75 2.14 -7.16
CA PHE A 101 -0.03 2.95 -6.23
C PHE A 101 0.53 4.36 -6.03
N THR A 102 1.80 4.45 -5.69
CA THR A 102 2.43 5.70 -5.21
C THR A 102 2.82 6.64 -6.35
N LEU A 103 3.34 6.10 -7.46
CA LEU A 103 3.90 6.89 -8.57
C LEU A 103 2.89 7.12 -9.69
N TYR A 104 1.86 6.29 -9.81
CA TYR A 104 0.83 6.39 -10.85
C TYR A 104 -0.56 6.73 -10.27
N TYR A 105 -1.19 5.81 -9.53
CA TYR A 105 -2.59 5.99 -9.10
C TYR A 105 -2.78 7.21 -8.20
N THR A 106 -1.96 7.38 -7.16
CA THR A 106 -2.09 8.52 -6.24
C THR A 106 -1.98 9.84 -6.99
N LYS A 107 -0.99 9.97 -7.89
CA LYS A 107 -0.79 11.20 -8.68
C LYS A 107 -1.98 11.50 -9.58
N GLN A 108 -2.51 10.47 -10.25
CA GLN A 108 -3.67 10.65 -11.11
C GLN A 108 -4.92 11.01 -10.32
N ILE A 109 -5.19 10.34 -9.20
CA ILE A 109 -6.35 10.66 -8.33
C ILE A 109 -6.28 12.12 -7.88
N VAL A 110 -5.11 12.60 -7.44
CA VAL A 110 -4.91 14.02 -7.06
C VAL A 110 -5.16 14.95 -8.26
N ALA A 111 -4.63 14.61 -9.44
CA ALA A 111 -4.82 15.42 -10.65
C ALA A 111 -6.29 15.47 -11.10
N PHE A 112 -7.03 14.38 -10.93
CA PHE A 112 -8.47 14.33 -11.18
C PHE A 112 -9.21 15.18 -10.14
N GLN A 113 -8.96 14.99 -8.86
CA GLN A 113 -9.59 15.76 -7.78
C GLN A 113 -9.36 17.28 -7.91
N ALA A 114 -8.22 17.71 -8.46
CA ALA A 114 -7.95 19.13 -8.74
C ALA A 114 -8.95 19.77 -9.73
N LYS A 115 -9.67 18.97 -10.53
CA LYS A 115 -10.71 19.45 -11.46
C LYS A 115 -12.07 19.73 -10.79
N GLY A 116 -12.20 19.45 -9.49
CA GLY A 116 -13.40 19.71 -8.70
C GLY A 116 -14.36 18.52 -8.57
N SER A 117 -15.54 18.78 -8.01
CA SER A 117 -16.48 17.73 -7.57
C SER A 117 -17.17 16.95 -8.69
N SER A 118 -17.22 17.48 -9.91
CA SER A 118 -17.82 16.82 -11.08
C SER A 118 -17.13 15.50 -11.45
N VAL A 119 -15.88 15.32 -11.01
CA VAL A 119 -15.01 14.17 -11.27
C VAL A 119 -15.57 12.85 -10.73
N ILE A 120 -16.41 12.88 -9.69
CA ILE A 120 -17.05 11.67 -9.15
C ILE A 120 -17.88 10.95 -10.22
N ASN A 121 -18.41 11.69 -11.18
CA ASN A 121 -19.23 11.16 -12.26
C ASN A 121 -18.43 10.83 -13.53
N ASP A 122 -17.11 11.08 -13.53
CA ASP A 122 -16.25 10.77 -14.68
C ASP A 122 -15.97 9.25 -14.73
N PRO A 123 -16.37 8.54 -15.81
CA PRO A 123 -16.12 7.10 -15.95
C PRO A 123 -14.63 6.73 -15.88
N LEU A 124 -13.75 7.62 -16.36
CA LEU A 124 -12.31 7.40 -16.31
C LEU A 124 -11.81 7.47 -14.86
N PHE A 125 -12.33 8.40 -14.06
CA PHE A 125 -12.00 8.48 -12.65
C PHE A 125 -12.48 7.24 -11.89
N GLN A 126 -13.73 6.80 -12.12
CA GLN A 126 -14.29 5.63 -11.43
C GLN A 126 -13.50 4.34 -11.71
N SER A 127 -13.14 4.12 -12.98
CA SER A 127 -12.32 2.96 -13.38
C SER A 127 -10.91 3.03 -12.79
N LEU A 128 -10.28 4.21 -12.81
CA LEU A 128 -8.96 4.42 -12.21
C LEU A 128 -8.98 4.24 -10.68
N HIS A 129 -10.00 4.77 -10.00
CA HIS A 129 -10.17 4.59 -8.56
C HIS A 129 -10.34 3.11 -8.21
N LYS A 130 -11.20 2.40 -8.96
CA LYS A 130 -11.41 0.96 -8.73
C LYS A 130 -10.16 0.14 -8.97
N ALA A 131 -9.39 0.47 -10.01
CA ALA A 131 -8.11 -0.18 -10.29
C ALA A 131 -7.11 0.03 -9.14
N SER A 132 -7.08 1.23 -8.55
CA SER A 132 -6.22 1.53 -7.40
C SER A 132 -6.60 0.74 -6.14
N GLU A 133 -7.89 0.45 -5.92
CA GLU A 133 -8.33 -0.41 -4.81
C GLU A 133 -7.85 -1.86 -4.99
N ILE A 134 -7.94 -2.38 -6.21
CA ILE A 134 -7.51 -3.74 -6.54
C ILE A 134 -5.99 -3.87 -6.36
N ASP A 135 -5.24 -2.91 -6.88
CA ASP A 135 -3.78 -2.81 -6.70
C ASP A 135 -3.39 -2.78 -5.21
N PHE A 136 -4.10 -1.98 -4.41
CA PHE A 136 -3.85 -1.90 -2.96
C PHE A 136 -4.18 -3.22 -2.22
N GLY A 137 -5.22 -3.94 -2.67
CA GLY A 137 -5.53 -5.29 -2.15
C GLY A 137 -4.45 -6.32 -2.49
N LEU A 138 -3.96 -6.31 -3.73
CA LEU A 138 -2.86 -7.17 -4.18
C LEU A 138 -1.55 -6.85 -3.44
N LEU A 139 -1.29 -5.57 -3.14
CA LEU A 139 -0.19 -5.16 -2.29
C LEU A 139 -0.29 -5.80 -0.90
N GLY A 140 -1.45 -5.70 -0.23
CA GLY A 140 -1.66 -6.31 1.08
C GLY A 140 -1.41 -7.83 1.07
N PHE A 141 -1.95 -8.53 0.07
CA PHE A 141 -1.76 -9.97 -0.07
C PHE A 141 -0.30 -10.36 -0.34
N SER A 142 0.39 -9.63 -1.22
CA SER A 142 1.80 -9.90 -1.54
C SER A 142 2.74 -9.64 -0.35
N LEU A 143 2.50 -8.58 0.44
CA LEU A 143 3.24 -8.31 1.67
C LEU A 143 3.02 -9.40 2.72
N LEU A 144 1.78 -9.90 2.87
CA LEU A 144 1.46 -11.00 3.78
C LEU A 144 2.22 -12.28 3.39
N LEU A 145 2.19 -12.66 2.11
CA LEU A 145 2.93 -13.82 1.61
C LEU A 145 4.43 -13.67 1.81
N LEU A 146 4.99 -12.50 1.50
CA LEU A 146 6.41 -12.22 1.65
C LEU A 146 6.86 -12.32 3.11
N LEU A 147 6.16 -11.64 4.01
CA LEU A 147 6.45 -11.65 5.45
C LEU A 147 6.30 -13.07 6.02
N GLY A 148 5.18 -13.74 5.74
CA GLY A 148 4.91 -15.09 6.23
C GLY A 148 5.97 -16.09 5.74
N ARG A 149 6.37 -16.00 4.48
CA ARG A 149 7.43 -16.87 3.93
C ARG A 149 8.78 -16.58 4.56
N ARG A 150 9.14 -15.30 4.75
CA ARG A 150 10.40 -14.91 5.40
C ARG A 150 10.48 -15.40 6.85
N LEU A 151 9.40 -15.29 7.61
CA LEU A 151 9.31 -15.83 8.96
C LEU A 151 9.48 -17.36 8.98
N TYR A 152 8.79 -18.07 8.09
CA TYR A 152 8.93 -19.54 7.98
C TYR A 152 10.37 -19.97 7.70
N LEU A 153 11.06 -19.30 6.77
CA LEU A 153 12.44 -19.64 6.41
C LEU A 153 13.42 -19.40 7.57
N GLN A 154 13.16 -18.41 8.43
CA GLN A 154 13.99 -18.13 9.59
C GLN A 154 13.77 -19.10 10.75
N CYS A 155 12.56 -19.64 10.92
CA CYS A 155 12.28 -20.64 11.96
C CYS A 155 12.77 -22.05 11.58
N LYS A 156 13.03 -22.30 10.29
CA LYS A 156 13.49 -23.60 9.77
C LYS A 156 15.02 -23.73 9.75
N GLY A 157 15.75 -22.61 9.80
CA GLY A 157 17.21 -22.56 9.90
C GLY A 157 17.68 -22.57 11.34
#